data_AF-A0A8H5YAB8-F1
#
_entry.id   AF-A0A8H5YAB8-F1
#
_cell.length_a   1.000
_cell.length_b   1.000
_cell.length_c   1.000
_cell.angle_alpha   90.00
_cell.angle_beta   90.00
_cell.angle_gamma   90.00
#
_symmetry.space_group_name_H-M   'P 1'
#
loop_
_entity.id
_entity.type
_entity.pdbx_description
1 polymer ?
#
loop_
_entity_poly.entity_id
_entity_poly.type
_entity_poly.pdbx_seq_one_letter_code
_entity_poly.pdbx_strand_id
1 'polypeptide(L)'
;MKILTKQEEEAHYAEVVKGGLIGGTLFLGLGLGGVYYASKRYPTFRGLTLPFRAFLVTSTGTFGAIVNAERWSIAYQIAQDPKRNYQDQAARTAQLIRENESAYERFKSYAKENRYQIVFASWLASMGIAFAIVSRQPMNTANKVVQARVYAQGLTLAVLLVSAIFEVNDLKNGDSRWQTVRYVDPNDPTKIIEKKVHKEEYEGQDLWKDMVAAEERRLAAKKQASGH
;
A
#
# COMPACT_ATOMS: atom_id res chain seq x y z
N MET A 1 8.96 -3.74 21.93
CA MET A 1 10.05 -3.83 20.95
C MET A 1 10.77 -5.15 21.15
N LYS A 2 10.75 -6.04 20.15
CA LYS A 2 11.55 -7.27 20.19
C LYS A 2 13.00 -6.86 19.88
N ILE A 3 13.93 -7.19 20.77
CA ILE A 3 15.36 -6.97 20.52
C ILE A 3 15.76 -8.05 19.50
N LEU A 4 16.10 -7.63 18.28
CA LEU A 4 16.55 -8.55 17.24
C LEU A 4 17.89 -9.15 17.65
N THR A 5 18.08 -10.43 17.35
CA THR A 5 19.41 -11.03 17.46
C THR A 5 20.30 -10.46 16.37
N LYS A 6 21.62 -10.34 16.61
CA LYS A 6 22.56 -9.81 15.60
C LYS A 6 22.49 -10.55 14.26
N GLN A 7 22.18 -11.85 14.30
CA GLN A 7 22.01 -12.67 13.10
C GLN A 7 20.73 -12.32 12.31
N GLU A 8 19.62 -12.05 12.99
CA GLU A 8 18.38 -11.61 12.35
C GLU A 8 18.51 -10.22 11.73
N GLU A 9 19.30 -9.34 12.35
CA GLU A 9 19.61 -8.00 11.84
C GLU A 9 20.48 -8.05 10.58
N GLU A 10 21.54 -8.87 10.58
CA GLU A 10 22.38 -9.07 9.38
C GLU A 10 21.59 -9.67 8.21
N ALA A 11 20.72 -10.65 8.49
CA ALA A 11 19.87 -11.27 7.48
C ALA A 11 18.82 -10.28 6.93
N HIS A 12 18.23 -9.44 7.79
CA HIS A 12 17.34 -8.35 7.37
C HIS A 12 18.11 -7.35 6.49
N TYR A 13 19.28 -6.90 6.93
CA TYR A 13 20.11 -5.96 6.19
C TYR A 13 20.49 -6.49 4.80
N ALA A 14 20.87 -7.76 4.68
CA ALA A 14 21.20 -8.39 3.41
C ALA A 14 20.02 -8.37 2.42
N GLU A 15 18.81 -8.68 2.89
CA GLU A 15 17.60 -8.64 2.05
C GLU A 15 17.21 -7.22 1.63
N VAL A 16 17.36 -6.25 2.53
CA VAL A 16 17.10 -4.82 2.23
C VAL A 16 18.09 -4.29 1.19
N VAL A 17 19.38 -4.59 1.35
CA VAL A 17 20.43 -4.19 0.39
C VAL A 17 20.18 -4.83 -0.97
N LYS A 18 19.84 -6.12 -1.01
CA LYS A 18 19.50 -6.83 -2.24
C LYS A 18 18.30 -6.21 -2.95
N GLY A 19 17.22 -5.94 -2.22
CA GLY A 19 16.04 -5.24 -2.72
C GLY A 19 16.41 -3.87 -3.29
N GLY A 20 17.16 -3.08 -2.52
CA GLY A 20 17.61 -1.74 -2.92
C GLY A 20 18.49 -1.75 -4.17
N LEU A 21 19.41 -2.71 -4.32
CA LEU A 21 20.25 -2.85 -5.51
C LEU A 21 19.43 -3.23 -6.75
N ILE A 22 18.49 -4.17 -6.62
CA ILE A 22 17.60 -4.57 -7.72
C ILE A 22 16.74 -3.38 -8.15
N GLY A 23 16.09 -2.70 -7.20
CA GLY A 23 15.26 -1.53 -7.48
C GLY A 23 16.06 -0.37 -8.06
N GLY A 24 17.22 -0.09 -7.47
CA GLY A 24 18.10 1.00 -7.88
C GLY A 24 18.61 0.81 -9.30
N THR A 25 19.11 -0.38 -9.64
CA THR A 25 19.62 -0.68 -11.00
C THR A 25 18.51 -0.64 -12.06
N LEU A 26 17.34 -1.23 -11.77
CA LEU A 26 16.19 -1.18 -12.67
C LEU A 26 15.75 0.25 -12.96
N PHE A 27 15.59 1.07 -11.91
CA PHE A 27 15.13 2.44 -12.04
C PHE A 27 16.20 3.38 -12.59
N LEU A 28 17.48 3.12 -12.34
CA LEU A 28 18.57 3.83 -12.99
C LEU A 28 18.55 3.57 -14.50
N GLY A 29 18.31 2.32 -14.92
CA GLY A 29 18.10 1.95 -16.32
C GLY A 29 16.89 2.66 -16.93
N LEU A 30 15.76 2.72 -16.22
CA LEU A 30 14.58 3.48 -16.63
C LEU A 30 14.87 4.98 -16.73
N GLY A 31 15.63 5.55 -15.79
CA GLY A 31 16.04 6.96 -15.81
C GLY A 31 16.92 7.27 -17.02
N LEU A 32 17.92 6.43 -17.30
CA LEU A 32 18.78 6.55 -18.47
C LEU A 32 17.99 6.44 -19.77
N GLY A 33 17.15 5.41 -19.89
CA GLY A 33 16.31 5.19 -21.06
C GLY A 33 15.31 6.33 -21.28
N GLY A 34 14.71 6.83 -20.19
CA GLY A 34 13.78 7.96 -20.19
C GLY A 34 14.44 9.25 -20.64
N VAL A 35 15.60 9.60 -20.09
CA VAL A 35 16.36 10.79 -20.50
C VAL A 35 16.82 10.66 -21.95
N TYR A 36 17.34 9.50 -22.35
CA TYR A 36 17.77 9.26 -23.73
C TYR A 36 16.62 9.42 -24.74
N TYR A 37 15.49 8.77 -24.49
CA TYR A 37 14.31 8.86 -25.35
C TYR A 37 13.74 10.29 -25.38
N ALA A 38 13.65 10.96 -24.23
CA ALA A 38 13.19 12.33 -24.14
C ALA A 38 14.11 13.30 -24.90
N SER A 39 15.43 13.12 -24.82
CA SER A 39 16.40 13.87 -25.61
C SER A 39 16.27 13.60 -27.12
N LYS A 40 15.88 12.40 -27.54
CA LYS A 40 15.61 12.12 -28.97
C LYS A 40 14.33 12.80 -29.45
N ARG A 41 13.26 12.79 -28.63
CA ARG A 41 11.92 13.23 -29.04
C ARG A 41 11.65 14.73 -28.84
N TYR A 42 12.25 15.36 -27.84
CA TYR A 42 11.94 16.72 -27.41
C TYR A 42 13.16 17.65 -27.48
N PRO A 43 13.11 18.76 -28.23
CA PRO A 43 14.21 19.74 -28.33
C PRO A 43 14.62 20.33 -26.97
N THR A 44 13.65 20.53 -26.07
CA THR A 44 13.89 21.04 -24.70
C THR A 44 14.81 20.13 -23.91
N PHE A 45 14.66 18.80 -24.04
CA PHE A 45 15.54 17.85 -23.36
C PHE A 45 16.95 17.79 -23.97
N ARG A 46 17.10 18.18 -25.25
CA ARG A 46 18.43 18.33 -25.88
C ARG A 46 19.21 19.52 -25.34
N GLY A 47 18.51 20.56 -24.89
CA GLY A 47 19.12 21.74 -24.26
C GLY A 47 19.47 21.58 -22.77
N LEU A 48 19.04 20.51 -22.11
CA LEU A 48 19.40 20.27 -20.70
C LEU A 48 20.91 20.07 -20.54
N THR A 49 21.48 20.73 -19.53
CA THR A 49 22.89 20.58 -19.17
C THR A 49 23.17 19.17 -18.67
N LEU A 50 24.42 18.71 -18.81
CA LEU A 50 24.83 17.38 -18.36
C LEU A 50 24.53 17.14 -16.86
N PRO A 51 24.76 18.11 -15.95
CA PRO A 51 24.40 17.93 -14.54
C PRO A 51 22.90 17.71 -14.32
N PHE A 52 22.03 18.40 -15.06
CA PHE A 52 20.58 18.23 -14.94
C PHE A 52 20.13 16.84 -15.41
N ARG A 53 20.73 16.32 -16.49
CA ARG A 53 20.45 14.96 -16.96
C ARG A 53 20.92 13.93 -15.95
N ALA A 54 22.13 14.08 -15.42
CA ALA A 54 22.65 13.21 -14.38
C ALA A 54 21.73 13.21 -13.16
N PHE A 55 21.29 14.39 -12.70
CA PHE A 55 20.36 14.54 -11.58
C PHE A 55 19.05 13.76 -11.80
N LEU A 56 18.42 13.86 -12.98
CA LEU A 56 17.18 13.14 -13.28
C LEU A 56 17.36 11.61 -13.23
N VAL A 57 18.48 11.13 -13.79
CA VAL A 57 18.82 9.70 -13.80
C VAL A 57 19.10 9.19 -12.38
N THR A 58 19.98 9.87 -11.63
CA THR A 58 20.37 9.44 -10.28
C THR A 58 19.18 9.54 -9.32
N SER A 59 18.35 10.58 -9.43
CA SER A 59 17.15 10.71 -8.58
C SER A 59 16.15 9.58 -8.80
N THR A 60 15.97 9.16 -10.06
CA THR A 60 15.09 8.04 -10.40
C THR A 60 15.66 6.73 -9.84
N GLY A 61 16.97 6.51 -9.98
CA GLY A 61 17.67 5.35 -9.41
C GLY A 61 17.54 5.30 -7.88
N THR A 62 17.83 6.41 -7.18
CA THR A 62 17.70 6.49 -5.72
C THR A 62 16.27 6.23 -5.26
N PHE A 63 15.28 6.81 -5.94
CA PHE A 63 13.86 6.54 -5.65
C PHE A 63 13.52 5.06 -5.77
N GLY A 64 13.94 4.41 -6.86
CA GLY A 64 13.73 2.97 -7.07
C GLY A 64 14.43 2.11 -6.03
N ALA A 65 15.63 2.49 -5.60
CA ALA A 65 16.37 1.80 -4.55
C ALA A 65 15.63 1.85 -3.21
N ILE A 66 15.19 3.04 -2.78
CA ILE A 66 14.49 3.22 -1.50
C ILE A 66 13.18 2.43 -1.48
N VAL A 67 12.34 2.58 -2.51
CA VAL A 67 11.02 1.92 -2.54
C VAL A 67 11.14 0.41 -2.54
N ASN A 68 12.10 -0.17 -3.26
CA ASN A 68 12.29 -1.62 -3.26
C ASN A 68 12.93 -2.11 -1.96
N ALA A 69 13.92 -1.38 -1.41
CA ALA A 69 14.51 -1.70 -0.11
C ALA A 69 13.43 -1.76 0.98
N GLU A 70 12.51 -0.78 1.01
CA GLU A 70 11.36 -0.75 1.92
C GLU A 70 10.45 -1.98 1.72
N ARG A 71 10.10 -2.32 0.47
CA ARG A 71 9.25 -3.48 0.18
C ARG A 71 9.87 -4.80 0.64
N TRP A 72 11.18 -4.98 0.44
CA TRP A 72 11.88 -6.18 0.87
C TRP A 72 12.03 -6.23 2.39
N SER A 73 12.27 -5.08 3.03
CA SER A 73 12.25 -4.94 4.50
C SER A 73 10.92 -5.43 5.08
N ILE A 74 9.80 -4.92 4.57
CA ILE A 74 8.45 -5.30 5.02
C ILE A 74 8.18 -6.78 4.72
N ALA A 75 8.54 -7.26 3.53
CA ALA A 75 8.34 -8.67 3.17
C ALA A 75 9.11 -9.63 4.08
N TYR A 76 10.33 -9.28 4.48
CA TYR A 76 11.12 -10.07 5.44
C TYR A 76 10.47 -10.08 6.82
N GLN A 77 10.03 -8.93 7.33
CA GLN A 77 9.33 -8.85 8.62
C GLN A 77 8.05 -9.69 8.62
N ILE A 78 7.25 -9.62 7.54
CA ILE A 78 6.05 -10.44 7.37
C ILE A 78 6.40 -11.93 7.30
N ALA A 79 7.52 -12.29 6.67
CA ALA A 79 7.95 -13.69 6.57
C ALA A 79 8.41 -14.27 7.90
N GLN A 80 8.99 -13.44 8.77
CA GLN A 80 9.47 -13.85 10.10
C GLN A 80 8.40 -13.80 11.19
N ASP A 81 7.23 -13.21 10.92
CA ASP A 81 6.14 -13.16 11.87
C ASP A 81 5.58 -14.57 12.15
N PRO A 82 5.74 -15.12 13.38
CA PRO A 82 5.21 -16.43 13.76
C PRO A 82 3.68 -16.51 13.65
N LYS A 83 2.99 -15.37 13.73
CA LYS A 83 1.53 -15.28 13.65
C LYS A 83 1.00 -15.39 12.22
N ARG A 84 1.87 -15.33 11.19
CA ARG A 84 1.45 -15.59 9.80
C ARG A 84 0.84 -16.98 9.62
N ASN A 85 1.28 -17.96 10.41
CA ASN A 85 0.72 -19.32 10.41
C ASN A 85 -0.50 -19.47 11.35
N TYR A 86 -0.85 -18.45 12.14
CA TYR A 86 -2.06 -18.42 12.99
C TYR A 86 -3.29 -17.98 12.18
N GLN A 87 -3.45 -18.54 10.99
CA GLN A 87 -4.47 -18.16 10.01
C GLN A 87 -5.55 -19.24 9.80
N ASP A 88 -5.64 -20.25 10.65
CA ASP A 88 -6.26 -21.50 10.20
C ASP A 88 -7.80 -21.52 10.20
N GLN A 89 -8.48 -20.58 10.87
CA GLN A 89 -9.96 -20.45 10.78
C GLN A 89 -10.43 -19.17 10.10
N ALA A 90 -9.89 -18.01 10.47
CA ALA A 90 -10.28 -16.74 9.88
C ALA A 90 -9.84 -16.61 8.41
N ALA A 91 -8.66 -17.11 8.04
CA ALA A 91 -8.21 -17.03 6.65
C ALA A 91 -8.90 -18.06 5.75
N ARG A 92 -9.22 -19.26 6.26
CA ARG A 92 -10.10 -20.21 5.55
C ARG A 92 -11.49 -19.62 5.33
N THR A 93 -12.06 -18.97 6.35
CA THR A 93 -13.36 -18.29 6.24
C THR A 93 -13.29 -17.14 5.23
N ALA A 94 -12.23 -16.34 5.25
CA ALA A 94 -12.01 -15.27 4.28
C ALA A 94 -11.81 -15.80 2.85
N GLN A 95 -11.14 -16.94 2.68
CA GLN A 95 -11.01 -17.61 1.38
C GLN A 95 -12.36 -18.11 0.86
N LEU A 96 -13.16 -18.79 1.70
CA LEU A 96 -14.51 -19.25 1.34
C LEU A 96 -15.45 -18.09 0.99
N ILE A 97 -15.37 -16.99 1.73
CA ILE A 97 -16.11 -15.76 1.40
C ILE A 97 -15.65 -15.21 0.04
N ARG A 98 -14.33 -15.16 -0.20
CA ARG A 98 -13.76 -14.66 -1.46
C ARG A 98 -14.03 -15.57 -2.65
N GLU A 99 -14.29 -16.86 -2.44
CA GLU A 99 -14.74 -17.82 -3.46
C GLU A 99 -16.20 -17.61 -3.85
N ASN A 100 -17.05 -17.17 -2.93
CA ASN A 100 -18.46 -16.84 -3.18
C ASN A 100 -18.73 -15.37 -3.56
N GLU A 101 -17.72 -14.49 -3.55
CA GLU A 101 -17.87 -13.10 -3.98
C GLU A 101 -18.09 -12.96 -5.49
N SER A 102 -19.04 -12.11 -5.87
CA SER A 102 -19.22 -11.73 -7.27
C SER A 102 -18.01 -10.97 -7.82
N ALA A 103 -17.82 -10.97 -9.15
CA ALA A 103 -16.72 -10.24 -9.78
C ALA A 103 -16.71 -8.73 -9.42
N TYR A 104 -17.90 -8.14 -9.22
CA TYR A 104 -18.05 -6.76 -8.78
C TYR A 104 -17.63 -6.56 -7.33
N GLU A 105 -17.99 -7.48 -6.42
CA GLU A 105 -17.57 -7.41 -5.01
C GLU A 105 -16.07 -7.62 -4.87
N ARG A 106 -15.49 -8.57 -5.61
CA ARG A 106 -14.04 -8.76 -5.71
C ARG A 106 -13.34 -7.49 -6.18
N PHE A 107 -13.86 -6.84 -7.23
CA PHE A 107 -13.30 -5.57 -7.71
C PHE A 107 -13.42 -4.46 -6.66
N LYS A 108 -14.58 -4.35 -5.99
CA LYS A 108 -14.80 -3.35 -4.93
C LYS A 108 -13.89 -3.57 -3.73
N SER A 109 -13.67 -4.83 -3.34
CA SER A 109 -12.76 -5.24 -2.28
C SER A 109 -11.31 -4.92 -2.66
N TYR A 110 -10.89 -5.33 -3.86
CA TYR A 110 -9.57 -4.99 -4.41
C TYR A 110 -9.34 -3.48 -4.50
N ALA A 111 -10.34 -2.73 -4.92
CA ALA A 111 -10.26 -1.28 -5.05
C ALA A 111 -10.17 -0.57 -3.69
N LYS A 112 -10.81 -1.12 -2.65
CA LYS A 112 -10.65 -0.65 -1.27
C LYS A 112 -9.26 -0.95 -0.72
N GLU A 113 -8.75 -2.15 -0.98
CA GLU A 113 -7.44 -2.62 -0.51
C GLU A 113 -6.30 -1.84 -1.18
N ASN A 114 -6.42 -1.57 -2.49
CA ASN A 114 -5.44 -0.85 -3.29
C ASN A 114 -5.85 0.61 -3.55
N ARG A 115 -6.68 1.19 -2.68
CA ARG A 115 -7.25 2.55 -2.85
C ARG A 115 -6.19 3.59 -3.18
N TYR A 116 -5.05 3.54 -2.49
CA TYR A 116 -3.96 4.48 -2.64
C TYR A 116 -3.26 4.33 -3.99
N GLN A 117 -2.99 3.10 -4.41
CA GLN A 117 -2.34 2.82 -5.69
C GLN A 117 -3.25 3.20 -6.86
N ILE A 118 -4.56 2.94 -6.77
CA ILE A 118 -5.52 3.29 -7.81
C ILE A 118 -5.67 4.81 -7.92
N VAL A 119 -5.78 5.53 -6.81
CA VAL A 119 -5.83 7.00 -6.83
C VAL A 119 -4.54 7.59 -7.38
N PHE A 120 -3.39 7.07 -6.97
CA PHE A 120 -2.10 7.51 -7.50
C PHE A 120 -1.95 7.22 -9.01
N ALA A 121 -2.33 6.01 -9.45
CA ALA A 121 -2.27 5.62 -10.85
C ALA A 121 -3.24 6.41 -11.72
N SER A 122 -4.47 6.65 -11.25
CA SER A 122 -5.47 7.47 -11.96
C SER A 122 -5.05 8.93 -12.04
N TRP A 123 -4.43 9.47 -10.98
CA TRP A 123 -3.81 10.79 -11.00
C TRP A 123 -2.67 10.88 -12.03
N LEU A 124 -1.72 9.95 -12.01
CA LEU A 124 -0.64 9.89 -13.01
C LEU A 124 -1.18 9.74 -14.43
N ALA A 125 -2.19 8.90 -14.63
CA ALA A 125 -2.85 8.73 -15.92
C ALA A 125 -3.50 10.03 -16.39
N SER A 126 -4.23 10.73 -15.51
CA SER A 126 -4.87 12.02 -15.84
C SER A 126 -3.84 13.09 -16.23
N MET A 127 -2.71 13.14 -15.54
CA MET A 127 -1.60 14.04 -15.89
C MET A 127 -0.96 13.67 -17.21
N GLY A 128 -0.73 12.38 -17.46
CA GLY A 128 -0.15 11.90 -18.71
C GLY A 128 -1.03 12.26 -19.90
N ILE A 129 -2.35 12.09 -19.76
CA ILE A 129 -3.35 12.49 -20.75
C ILE A 129 -3.35 14.02 -20.93
N ALA A 130 -3.40 14.79 -19.84
CA ALA A 130 -3.39 16.25 -19.90
C ALA A 130 -2.11 16.79 -20.56
N PHE A 131 -0.94 16.23 -20.21
CA PHE A 131 0.34 16.57 -20.82
C PHE A 131 0.38 16.18 -22.31
N ALA A 132 -0.16 15.03 -22.68
CA ALA A 132 -0.27 14.61 -24.08
C ALA A 132 -1.13 15.58 -24.90
N ILE A 133 -2.23 16.07 -24.33
CA ILE A 133 -3.11 17.08 -24.96
C ILE A 133 -2.37 18.42 -25.07
N VAL A 134 -1.82 18.94 -23.97
CA VAL A 134 -1.13 20.25 -23.91
C VAL A 134 0.12 20.27 -24.79
N SER A 135 0.89 19.18 -24.84
CA SER A 135 2.10 19.10 -25.67
C SER A 135 1.82 19.22 -27.18
N ARG A 136 0.60 18.88 -27.61
CA ARG A 136 0.14 19.02 -29.01
C ARG A 136 -0.40 20.41 -29.33
N GLN A 137 -0.58 21.29 -28.35
CA GLN A 137 -1.06 22.64 -28.60
C GLN A 137 0.06 23.54 -29.18
N PRO A 138 -0.25 24.36 -30.22
CA PRO A 138 0.71 25.27 -30.82
C PRO A 138 0.90 26.51 -29.92
N MET A 139 1.81 26.42 -28.94
CA MET A 139 2.24 27.55 -28.10
C MET A 139 3.75 27.77 -28.15
N ASN A 140 4.17 29.03 -28.01
CA ASN A 140 5.57 29.45 -27.94
C ASN A 140 6.29 28.81 -26.74
N THR A 141 7.58 28.46 -26.93
CA THR A 141 8.42 27.72 -25.98
C THR A 141 8.55 28.41 -24.62
N ALA A 142 8.56 29.75 -24.59
CA ALA A 142 8.58 30.52 -23.36
C ALA A 142 7.31 30.30 -22.50
N ASN A 143 6.13 30.26 -23.14
CA ASN A 143 4.86 30.04 -22.45
C ASN A 143 4.75 28.60 -21.92
N LYS A 144 5.34 27.62 -22.62
CA LYS A 144 5.39 26.23 -22.15
C LYS A 144 6.19 26.07 -20.85
N VAL A 145 7.28 26.82 -20.68
CA VAL A 145 8.10 26.78 -19.44
C VAL A 145 7.34 27.38 -18.27
N VAL A 146 6.66 28.51 -18.48
CA VAL A 146 5.83 29.13 -17.43
C VAL A 146 4.69 28.21 -17.04
N GLN A 147 3.97 27.63 -18.01
CA GLN A 147 2.92 26.66 -17.74
C GLN A 147 3.45 25.43 -17.02
N ALA A 148 4.61 24.89 -17.40
CA ALA A 148 5.22 23.75 -16.72
C ALA A 148 5.47 24.03 -15.23
N ARG A 149 5.89 25.24 -14.86
CA ARG A 149 6.07 25.63 -13.44
C ARG A 149 4.73 25.71 -12.70
N VAL A 150 3.71 26.28 -13.33
CA VAL A 150 2.35 26.35 -12.74
C VAL A 150 1.75 24.94 -12.58
N TYR A 151 1.94 24.07 -13.58
CA TYR A 151 1.54 22.66 -13.48
C TYR A 151 2.30 21.93 -12.37
N ALA A 152 3.62 22.14 -12.23
CA ALA A 152 4.41 21.54 -11.17
C ALA A 152 3.97 22.02 -9.76
N GLN A 153 3.63 23.30 -9.62
CA GLN A 153 3.10 23.84 -8.37
C GLN A 153 1.70 23.29 -8.06
N GLY A 154 0.82 23.26 -9.07
CA GLY A 154 -0.49 22.62 -8.96
C GLY A 154 -0.39 21.14 -8.60
N LEU A 155 0.65 20.46 -9.08
CA LEU A 155 0.96 19.08 -8.78
C LEU A 155 1.24 18.85 -7.30
N THR A 156 2.15 19.64 -6.74
CA THR A 156 2.48 19.58 -5.31
C THR A 156 1.26 19.84 -4.44
N LEU A 157 0.42 20.83 -4.80
CA LEU A 157 -0.82 21.11 -4.08
C LEU A 157 -1.82 19.96 -4.19
N ALA A 158 -1.95 19.33 -5.36
CA ALA A 158 -2.80 18.17 -5.55
C ALA A 158 -2.33 16.97 -4.70
N VAL A 159 -1.01 16.72 -4.64
CA VAL A 159 -0.44 15.66 -3.78
C VAL A 159 -0.75 15.92 -2.31
N LEU A 160 -0.56 17.16 -1.84
CA LEU A 160 -0.87 17.53 -0.45
C LEU A 160 -2.37 17.39 -0.14
N LEU A 161 -3.25 17.83 -1.05
CA LEU A 161 -4.69 17.71 -0.91
C LEU A 161 -5.13 16.25 -0.89
N VAL A 162 -4.59 15.41 -1.78
CA VAL A 162 -4.87 13.98 -1.81
C VAL A 162 -4.46 13.32 -0.49
N SER A 163 -3.25 13.59 0.01
CA SER A 163 -2.79 13.09 1.31
C SER A 163 -3.70 13.53 2.46
N ALA A 164 -4.12 14.79 2.49
CA ALA A 164 -5.02 15.32 3.52
C ALA A 164 -6.43 14.73 3.44
N ILE A 165 -6.99 14.61 2.23
CA ILE A 165 -8.29 13.96 2.02
C ILE A 165 -8.24 12.50 2.49
N PHE A 166 -7.13 11.82 2.24
CA PHE A 166 -6.93 10.45 2.71
C PHE A 166 -6.90 10.37 4.23
N GLU A 167 -6.11 11.21 4.90
CA GLU A 167 -6.05 11.26 6.36
C GLU A 167 -7.43 11.53 6.95
N VAL A 168 -8.17 12.49 6.40
CA VAL A 168 -9.54 12.81 6.85
C VAL A 168 -10.54 11.69 6.57
N ASN A 169 -10.42 10.97 5.45
CA ASN A 169 -11.30 9.82 5.16
C ASN A 169 -10.98 8.62 6.06
N ASP A 170 -9.72 8.38 6.39
CA ASP A 170 -9.33 7.34 7.34
C ASP A 170 -9.92 7.66 8.73
N LEU A 171 -9.89 8.93 9.12
CA LEU A 171 -10.51 9.42 10.36
C LEU A 171 -12.06 9.31 10.33
N LYS A 172 -12.71 9.67 9.22
CA LYS A 172 -14.18 9.68 9.09
C LYS A 172 -14.81 8.30 8.96
N ASN A 173 -14.15 7.35 8.31
CA ASN A 173 -14.72 6.02 8.07
C ASN A 173 -14.74 5.14 9.34
N GLY A 174 -14.25 5.61 10.49
CA GLY A 174 -14.30 4.86 11.75
C GLY A 174 -13.41 3.61 11.77
N ASP A 175 -12.70 3.35 10.67
CA ASP A 175 -11.72 2.28 10.45
C ASP A 175 -10.48 2.44 11.34
N SER A 176 -10.41 3.53 12.10
CA SER A 176 -9.44 3.75 13.17
C SER A 176 -9.74 2.91 14.43
N ARG A 177 -11.00 2.49 14.68
CA ARG A 177 -11.37 1.75 15.91
C ARG A 177 -12.16 0.45 15.69
N TRP A 178 -12.85 0.26 14.56
CA TRP A 178 -13.67 -0.94 14.34
C TRP A 178 -13.59 -1.43 12.90
N GLN A 179 -13.33 -2.72 12.70
CA GLN A 179 -13.30 -3.41 11.41
C GLN A 179 -14.53 -4.33 11.29
N THR A 180 -15.32 -4.20 10.22
CA THR A 180 -16.42 -5.13 9.95
C THR A 180 -15.85 -6.39 9.33
N VAL A 181 -15.80 -7.48 10.10
CA VAL A 181 -15.36 -8.79 9.64
C VAL A 181 -16.59 -9.65 9.34
N ARG A 182 -16.62 -10.21 8.13
CA ARG A 182 -17.66 -11.13 7.69
C ARG A 182 -17.27 -12.54 8.14
N TYR A 183 -18.16 -13.21 8.87
CA TYR A 183 -17.98 -14.59 9.28
C TYR A 183 -19.09 -15.45 8.67
N VAL A 184 -18.74 -16.69 8.30
CA VAL A 184 -19.73 -17.71 7.98
C VAL A 184 -20.36 -18.17 9.30
N ASP A 185 -21.69 -18.23 9.36
CA ASP A 185 -22.43 -18.64 10.55
C ASP A 185 -22.03 -20.08 10.94
N PRO A 186 -21.55 -20.31 12.19
CA PRO A 186 -21.20 -21.65 12.67
C PRO A 186 -22.34 -22.69 12.61
N ASN A 187 -23.59 -22.24 12.56
CA ASN A 187 -24.78 -23.11 12.52
C ASN A 187 -25.38 -23.25 11.11
N ASP A 188 -25.01 -22.40 10.14
CA ASP A 188 -25.51 -22.43 8.77
C ASP A 188 -24.44 -21.94 7.77
N PRO A 189 -23.74 -22.85 7.07
CA PRO A 189 -22.60 -22.50 6.21
C PRO A 189 -22.95 -21.63 4.99
N THR A 190 -24.24 -21.39 4.71
CA THR A 190 -24.70 -20.54 3.61
C THR A 190 -24.96 -19.09 4.00
N LYS A 191 -24.94 -18.75 5.30
CA LYS A 191 -25.21 -17.38 5.77
C LYS A 191 -23.94 -16.68 6.23
N ILE A 192 -23.74 -15.47 5.70
CA ILE A 192 -22.65 -14.58 6.08
C ILE A 192 -23.21 -13.55 7.06
N ILE A 193 -22.64 -13.51 8.28
CA ILE A 193 -22.99 -12.54 9.31
C ILE A 193 -21.91 -11.45 9.33
N GLU A 194 -22.33 -10.18 9.29
CA GLU A 194 -21.44 -9.04 9.44
C GLU A 194 -21.27 -8.70 10.92
N LYS A 195 -20.06 -8.85 11.47
CA LYS A 195 -19.76 -8.48 12.85
C LYS A 195 -18.75 -7.34 12.88
N LYS A 196 -19.07 -6.27 13.61
CA LYS A 196 -18.12 -5.20 13.92
C LYS A 196 -17.15 -5.71 14.99
N VAL A 197 -15.89 -5.89 14.63
CA VAL A 197 -14.80 -6.29 15.52
C VAL A 197 -13.95 -5.06 15.82
N HIS A 198 -13.42 -4.92 17.03
CA HIS A 198 -12.53 -3.81 17.37
C HIS A 198 -11.22 -3.98 16.61
N LYS A 199 -10.68 -2.88 16.07
CA LYS A 199 -9.37 -2.91 15.41
C LYS A 199 -8.31 -2.75 16.50
N GLU A 200 -7.47 -3.76 16.70
CA GLU A 200 -6.37 -3.65 17.65
C GLU A 200 -5.43 -2.50 17.23
N GLU A 201 -5.24 -1.55 18.13
CA GLU A 201 -4.35 -0.39 17.99
C GLU A 201 -2.88 -0.80 18.21
N TYR A 202 -2.67 -1.86 18.99
CA TYR A 202 -1.39 -2.56 19.15
C TYR A 202 -1.63 -4.05 19.38
N GLU A 203 -0.67 -4.87 18.96
CA GLU A 203 -0.80 -6.33 19.03
C GLU A 203 -1.12 -6.83 20.44
N GLY A 204 -2.21 -7.57 20.57
CA GLY A 204 -2.63 -8.19 21.84
C GLY A 204 -3.43 -7.27 22.77
N GLN A 205 -3.91 -6.13 22.26
CA GLN A 205 -4.84 -5.26 22.98
C GLN A 205 -6.14 -5.98 23.37
N ASP A 206 -6.62 -6.94 22.56
CA ASP A 206 -7.86 -7.67 22.81
C ASP A 206 -7.63 -9.10 23.33
N LEU A 207 -6.38 -9.52 23.49
CA LEU A 207 -6.00 -10.85 23.97
C LEU A 207 -6.60 -11.16 25.36
N TRP A 208 -6.76 -10.15 26.22
CA TRP A 208 -7.44 -10.30 27.51
C TRP A 208 -8.95 -10.49 27.37
N LYS A 209 -9.60 -9.88 26.37
CA LYS A 209 -11.03 -10.06 26.10
C LYS A 209 -11.30 -11.50 25.67
N ASP A 210 -10.42 -12.05 24.84
CA ASP A 210 -10.50 -13.45 24.41
C ASP A 210 -10.27 -14.42 25.56
N MET A 211 -9.31 -14.15 26.45
CA MET A 211 -9.09 -14.94 27.67
C MET A 211 -10.30 -14.90 28.61
N VAL A 212 -10.91 -13.73 28.81
CA VAL A 212 -12.13 -13.58 29.62
C VAL A 212 -13.30 -14.33 29.00
N ALA A 213 -13.52 -14.17 27.69
CA ALA A 213 -14.60 -14.87 26.99
C ALA A 213 -14.43 -16.40 27.03
N ALA A 214 -13.19 -16.89 26.97
CA ALA A 214 -12.88 -18.32 27.13
C ALA A 214 -13.20 -18.82 28.55
N GLU A 215 -12.86 -18.05 29.58
CA GLU A 215 -13.15 -18.42 30.98
C GLU A 215 -14.66 -18.33 31.28
N GLU A 216 -15.38 -17.35 30.73
CA GLU A 216 -16.84 -17.27 30.82
C GLU A 216 -17.53 -18.50 30.19
N ARG A 217 -17.06 -18.94 29.01
CA ARG A 217 -17.55 -20.18 28.38
C ARG A 217 -17.27 -21.40 29.24
N ARG A 218 -16.08 -21.48 29.85
CA ARG A 218 -15.71 -22.57 30.75
C ARG A 218 -16.59 -22.60 31.99
N LEU A 219 -16.87 -21.44 32.59
CA LEU A 219 -17.77 -21.31 33.74
C LEU A 219 -19.22 -21.64 33.37
N ALA A 220 -19.68 -21.23 32.19
CA ALA A 220 -21.00 -21.57 31.68
C ALA A 220 -21.15 -23.09 31.44
N ALA A 221 -20.14 -23.73 30.85
CA ALA A 221 -20.11 -25.18 30.66
C ALA A 221 -20.11 -25.93 32.00
N LYS A 222 -19.34 -25.45 33.00
CA LYS A 222 -19.38 -26.00 34.37
C LYS A 222 -20.76 -25.84 35.01
N LYS A 223 -21.40 -24.68 34.89
CA LYS A 223 -22.75 -24.43 35.44
C LYS A 223 -23.81 -25.31 34.79
N GLN A 224 -23.72 -25.55 33.49
CA GLN A 224 -24.60 -26.49 32.79
C GLN A 224 -24.36 -27.94 33.23
N ALA A 225 -23.10 -28.33 33.43
CA ALA A 225 -22.75 -29.66 33.92
C ALA A 225 -23.13 -29.91 35.39
N SER A 226 -23.18 -28.85 36.22
CA SER A 226 -23.63 -28.92 37.63
C SER A 226 -25.14 -28.69 37.82
N GLY A 227 -25.88 -28.43 36.74
CA GLY A 227 -27.32 -28.18 36.74
C GLY A 227 -28.18 -29.41 36.37
N HIS A 228 -27.56 -30.58 36.27
CA HIS A 228 -28.18 -31.91 36.23
C HIS A 228 -27.83 -32.66 37.52
#